data_AF-A0A7W7VPC4-F1
#
_entry.id   AF-A0A7W7VPC4-F1
#
_cell.length_a   1.000
_cell.length_b   1.000
_cell.length_c   1.000
_cell.angle_alpha   90.00
_cell.angle_beta   90.00
_cell.angle_gamma   90.00
#
_symmetry.space_group_name_H-M   'P 1'
#
loop_
_entity.id
_entity.type
_entity.pdbx_description
1 polymer ?
#
loop_
_entity_poly.entity_id
_entity_poly.type
_entity_poly.pdbx_seq_one_letter_code
_entity_poly.pdbx_strand_id
1 'polypeptide(L)'
;MQIPNGRHGIPYGARVVLLFVLALSTVVVHLNQDPRLRSAEELVSDLRAGVVTEVVYDRDWPAYGTLTWANGSLSWNEAYYDPPDDVWDPVTTRLVPSEQERVQTAFLARVREAADPSVEIRLSRGPQRFGLAGLFMGSPAYARWWEPFAPVAVAAELVAWLLMLTRRNNRYAGRWAWTWMFLVGGSLLYVLLEPYPLWRGPHEALPARPRLNGTQGFALAVMIFFGLGMISAWTT
;
A
#
# COMPACT_ATOMS: atom_id res chain seq x y z
N MET A 1 28.36 32.40 32.54
CA MET A 1 27.63 32.31 31.26
C MET A 1 27.56 30.82 30.88
N GLN A 2 26.50 30.12 31.27
CA GLN A 2 26.34 28.70 30.94
C GLN A 2 25.92 28.58 29.48
N ILE A 3 26.76 27.93 28.66
CA ILE A 3 26.38 27.52 27.31
C ILE A 3 25.28 26.48 27.51
N PRO A 4 24.05 26.70 27.03
CA PRO A 4 23.00 25.70 27.14
C PRO A 4 23.49 24.46 26.39
N ASN A 5 23.68 23.36 27.11
CA ASN A 5 23.98 22.06 26.53
C ASN A 5 22.94 21.79 25.45
N GLY A 6 23.36 21.94 24.20
CA GLY A 6 22.54 21.74 23.02
C GLY A 6 22.01 20.32 23.06
N ARG A 7 20.78 20.15 23.53
CA ARG A 7 20.10 18.86 23.44
C ARG A 7 20.07 18.51 21.97
N HIS A 8 20.85 17.51 21.57
CA HIS A 8 20.89 16.94 20.23
C HIS A 8 19.55 16.26 19.92
N GLY A 9 18.52 17.08 19.74
CA GLY A 9 17.26 16.67 19.15
C GLY A 9 17.47 16.47 17.64
N ILE A 10 16.63 15.62 17.05
CA ILE A 10 16.53 15.53 15.59
C ILE A 10 16.29 16.94 15.06
N PRO A 11 17.11 17.41 14.10
CA PRO A 11 16.88 18.71 13.46
C PRO A 11 15.44 18.78 12.93
N TYR A 12 14.78 19.93 13.12
CA TYR A 12 13.41 20.13 12.65
C TYR A 12 13.24 19.75 11.17
N GLY A 13 14.21 20.13 10.33
CA GLY A 13 14.24 19.77 8.91
C GLY A 13 14.20 18.26 8.66
N ALA A 14 14.97 17.46 9.42
CA ALA A 14 14.96 16.01 9.27
C ALA A 14 13.60 15.40 9.64
N ARG A 15 12.88 15.97 10.62
CA ARG A 15 11.51 15.54 10.93
C ARG A 15 10.52 15.88 9.82
N VAL A 16 10.64 17.06 9.22
CA VAL A 16 9.78 17.48 8.10
C VAL A 16 10.01 16.58 6.89
N VAL A 17 11.27 16.27 6.56
CA VAL A 17 11.62 15.31 5.50
C VAL A 17 11.04 13.93 5.81
N LEU A 18 11.21 13.44 7.04
CA LEU A 18 10.68 12.15 7.45
C LEU A 18 9.15 12.11 7.34
N LEU A 19 8.46 13.16 7.79
CA LEU A 19 7.01 13.27 7.66
C LEU A 19 6.58 13.26 6.19
N PHE A 20 7.27 14.03 5.35
CA PHE A 20 6.97 14.10 3.92
C PHE A 20 7.10 12.73 3.26
N VAL A 21 8.20 12.01 3.51
CA VAL A 21 8.42 10.67 2.97
C VAL A 21 7.34 9.71 3.44
N LEU A 22 7.03 9.68 4.74
CA LEU A 22 6.00 8.79 5.28
C LEU A 22 4.61 9.13 4.71
N ALA A 23 4.26 10.41 4.64
CA ALA A 23 2.95 10.84 4.12
C ALA A 23 2.81 10.51 2.64
N LEU A 24 3.85 10.75 1.85
CA LEU A 24 3.88 10.38 0.44
C LEU A 24 3.78 8.86 0.27
N SER A 25 4.48 8.07 1.11
CA SER A 25 4.37 6.62 1.14
C SER A 25 2.93 6.19 1.35
N THR A 26 2.25 6.75 2.35
CA THR A 26 0.85 6.44 2.67
C THR A 26 -0.07 6.77 1.52
N VAL A 27 0.10 7.93 0.87
CA VAL A 27 -0.71 8.33 -0.30
C VAL A 27 -0.50 7.38 -1.47
N VAL A 28 0.76 7.04 -1.79
CA VAL A 28 1.08 6.09 -2.87
C VAL A 28 0.46 4.73 -2.60
N VAL A 29 0.55 4.23 -1.37
CA VAL A 29 -0.06 2.95 -0.98
C VAL A 29 -1.58 3.01 -1.18
N HIS A 30 -2.28 4.01 -0.62
CA HIS A 30 -3.74 4.08 -0.70
C HIS A 30 -4.27 4.30 -2.11
N LEU A 31 -3.60 5.11 -2.94
CA LEU A 31 -4.03 5.35 -4.32
C LEU A 31 -3.88 4.12 -5.22
N ASN A 32 -3.06 3.14 -4.84
CA ASN A 32 -2.75 1.97 -5.68
C ASN A 32 -3.23 0.63 -5.08
N GLN A 33 -3.83 0.65 -3.89
CA GLN A 33 -4.28 -0.54 -3.19
C GLN A 33 -5.56 -1.15 -3.78
N ASP A 34 -6.53 -0.33 -4.19
CA ASP A 34 -7.84 -0.79 -4.64
C ASP A 34 -8.11 -0.42 -6.10
N PRO A 35 -7.63 -1.20 -7.07
CA PRO A 35 -8.03 -1.03 -8.46
C PRO A 35 -9.55 -1.22 -8.58
N ARG A 36 -10.18 -0.47 -9.49
CA ARG A 36 -11.63 -0.59 -9.71
C ARG A 36 -11.94 -1.92 -10.38
N LEU A 37 -12.78 -2.72 -9.75
CA LEU A 37 -13.22 -3.98 -10.33
C LEU A 37 -14.16 -3.71 -11.53
N ARG A 38 -13.86 -4.32 -12.68
CA ARG A 38 -14.61 -4.18 -13.94
C ARG A 38 -14.60 -5.51 -14.69
N SER A 39 -15.51 -5.72 -15.64
CA SER A 39 -15.50 -6.99 -16.41
C SER A 39 -14.30 -7.06 -17.38
N ALA A 40 -13.85 -8.27 -17.73
CA ALA A 40 -12.80 -8.44 -18.74
C ALA A 40 -13.22 -7.97 -20.14
N GLU A 41 -14.52 -7.95 -20.45
CA GLU A 41 -15.03 -7.42 -21.72
C GLU A 41 -15.00 -5.89 -21.77
N GLU A 42 -15.11 -5.21 -20.61
CA GLU A 42 -14.92 -3.76 -20.53
C GLU A 42 -13.48 -3.34 -20.89
N LEU A 43 -12.47 -4.17 -20.60
CA LEU A 43 -11.10 -3.93 -21.09
C LEU A 43 -11.07 -3.83 -22.62
N VAL A 44 -11.75 -4.73 -23.33
CA VAL A 44 -11.78 -4.71 -24.81
C VAL A 44 -12.46 -3.45 -25.32
N SER A 45 -13.53 -3.02 -24.66
CA SER A 45 -14.20 -1.75 -24.97
C SER A 45 -13.29 -0.54 -24.73
N ASP A 46 -12.60 -0.49 -23.58
CA ASP A 46 -11.69 0.58 -23.22
C ASP A 46 -10.48 0.65 -24.18
N LEU A 47 -9.95 -0.50 -24.62
CA LEU A 47 -8.88 -0.57 -25.62
C LEU A 47 -9.31 0.04 -26.95
N ARG A 48 -10.50 -0.32 -27.44
CA ARG A 48 -11.07 0.27 -28.67
C ARG A 48 -11.33 1.76 -28.55
N ALA A 49 -11.62 2.25 -27.35
CA ALA A 49 -11.77 3.67 -27.07
C ALA A 49 -10.42 4.42 -26.98
N GLY A 50 -9.29 3.71 -27.00
CA GLY A 50 -7.95 4.30 -26.91
C GLY A 50 -7.61 4.90 -25.55
N VAL A 51 -8.31 4.50 -24.48
CA VAL A 51 -8.09 5.04 -23.12
C VAL A 51 -7.11 4.23 -22.29
N VAL A 52 -6.77 3.02 -22.74
CA VAL A 52 -5.87 2.10 -22.04
C VAL A 52 -4.42 2.36 -22.45
N THR A 53 -3.53 2.51 -21.48
CA THR A 53 -2.09 2.72 -21.73
C THR A 53 -1.25 1.48 -21.45
N GLU A 54 -1.69 0.63 -20.53
CA GLU A 54 -0.94 -0.56 -20.09
C GLU A 54 -1.93 -1.66 -19.71
N VAL A 55 -1.63 -2.90 -20.10
CA VAL A 55 -2.35 -4.12 -19.71
C VAL A 55 -1.37 -5.08 -19.08
N VAL A 56 -1.65 -5.51 -17.85
CA VAL A 56 -0.79 -6.43 -17.11
C VAL A 56 -1.62 -7.63 -16.68
N TYR A 57 -1.16 -8.82 -17.05
CA TYR A 57 -1.85 -10.06 -16.72
C TYR A 57 -0.90 -11.08 -16.08
N ASP A 58 -1.44 -11.93 -15.21
CA ASP A 58 -0.74 -13.06 -14.62
C ASP A 58 -0.86 -14.30 -15.53
N ARG A 59 0.12 -15.20 -15.47
CA ARG A 59 0.07 -16.51 -16.11
C ARG A 59 -1.16 -17.31 -15.68
N ASP A 60 -1.57 -17.16 -14.41
CA ASP A 60 -2.66 -17.92 -13.83
C ASP A 60 -4.07 -17.34 -14.15
N TRP A 61 -4.16 -16.21 -14.86
CA TRP A 61 -5.44 -15.65 -15.30
C TRP A 61 -6.01 -16.45 -16.50
N PRO A 62 -7.33 -16.71 -16.62
CA PRO A 62 -8.43 -16.23 -15.77
C PRO A 62 -8.73 -17.09 -14.53
N ALA A 63 -8.00 -18.18 -14.32
CA ALA A 63 -8.35 -19.19 -13.32
C ALA A 63 -8.01 -18.83 -11.86
N TYR A 64 -6.91 -18.13 -11.59
CA TYR A 64 -6.58 -17.60 -10.25
C TYR A 64 -5.76 -16.31 -10.30
N GLY A 65 -5.25 -15.98 -11.48
CA GLY A 65 -4.43 -14.80 -11.69
C GLY A 65 -5.22 -13.51 -11.77
N THR A 66 -4.50 -12.42 -11.96
CA THR A 66 -5.08 -11.08 -12.13
C THR A 66 -4.94 -10.62 -13.58
N LEU A 67 -5.91 -9.83 -14.02
CA LEU A 67 -5.83 -9.05 -15.24
C LEU A 67 -6.14 -7.61 -14.85
N THR A 68 -5.19 -6.71 -15.04
CA THR A 68 -5.32 -5.30 -14.68
C THR A 68 -4.96 -4.43 -15.87
N TRP A 69 -5.54 -3.23 -15.93
CA TRP A 69 -5.21 -2.27 -16.96
C TRP A 69 -5.26 -0.84 -16.43
N ALA A 70 -4.46 0.02 -17.03
CA ALA A 70 -4.31 1.40 -16.63
C ALA A 70 -4.93 2.36 -17.64
N ASN A 71 -5.67 3.35 -17.15
CA ASN A 71 -6.20 4.47 -17.94
C ASN A 71 -5.33 5.71 -17.65
N GLY A 72 -4.04 5.64 -18.00
CA GLY A 72 -3.01 6.62 -17.63
C GLY A 72 -2.12 6.15 -16.47
N SER A 73 -1.46 7.08 -15.78
CA SER A 73 -0.39 6.74 -14.81
C SER A 73 -0.86 6.35 -13.41
N LEU A 74 -2.10 6.68 -13.04
CA LEU A 74 -2.62 6.55 -11.67
C LEU A 74 -3.98 5.84 -11.56
N SER A 75 -4.70 5.63 -12.66
CA SER A 75 -6.01 4.97 -12.63
C SER A 75 -5.89 3.54 -13.10
N TRP A 76 -6.11 2.58 -12.19
CA TRP A 76 -6.02 1.16 -12.49
C TRP A 76 -7.37 0.48 -12.28
N ASN A 77 -7.68 -0.42 -13.21
CA ASN A 77 -8.82 -1.30 -13.16
C ASN A 77 -8.32 -2.74 -13.04
N GLU A 78 -9.13 -3.59 -12.41
CA GLU A 78 -8.88 -5.03 -12.29
C GLU A 78 -10.09 -5.78 -12.81
N ALA A 79 -9.85 -6.83 -13.58
CA ALA A 79 -10.91 -7.68 -14.09
C ALA A 79 -11.52 -8.46 -12.93
N TYR A 80 -12.86 -8.51 -12.85
CA TYR A 80 -13.53 -9.45 -11.96
C TYR A 80 -13.03 -10.86 -12.22
N TYR A 81 -12.91 -11.61 -11.13
CA TYR A 81 -12.71 -13.04 -11.19
C TYR A 81 -14.03 -13.70 -11.61
N ASP A 82 -14.16 -13.98 -12.91
CA ASP A 82 -15.23 -14.79 -13.47
C ASP A 82 -14.60 -15.91 -14.31
N PRO A 83 -14.13 -16.97 -13.66
CA PRO A 83 -13.47 -18.08 -14.34
C PRO A 83 -14.51 -18.74 -15.24
N PRO A 84 -14.24 -18.90 -16.54
CA PRO A 84 -15.16 -19.63 -17.39
C PRO A 84 -15.30 -21.08 -16.92
N ASP A 85 -16.51 -21.64 -16.96
CA ASP A 85 -16.77 -23.02 -16.49
C ASP A 85 -15.89 -24.07 -17.20
N ASP A 86 -15.33 -23.74 -18.37
CA ASP A 86 -14.51 -24.64 -19.18
C ASP A 86 -13.04 -24.79 -18.71
N VAL A 87 -12.57 -23.96 -17.75
CA VAL A 87 -11.20 -24.11 -17.21
C VAL A 87 -11.11 -25.11 -16.05
N TRP A 88 -12.24 -25.55 -15.52
CA TRP A 88 -12.34 -26.49 -14.41
C TRP A 88 -12.83 -27.86 -14.87
N ASP A 89 -12.20 -28.92 -14.38
CA ASP A 89 -12.74 -30.27 -14.53
C ASP A 89 -14.01 -30.39 -13.67
N PRO A 90 -15.18 -30.68 -14.27
CA PRO A 90 -16.46 -30.71 -13.56
C PRO A 90 -16.55 -31.84 -12.52
N VAL A 91 -15.70 -32.87 -12.62
CA VAL A 91 -15.67 -34.01 -11.71
C VAL A 91 -14.67 -33.77 -10.59
N THR A 92 -13.46 -33.31 -10.92
CA THR A 92 -12.37 -33.22 -9.95
C THR A 92 -12.23 -31.84 -9.31
N THR A 93 -12.95 -30.84 -9.82
CA THR A 93 -12.82 -29.41 -9.49
C THR A 93 -11.38 -28.90 -9.57
N ARG A 94 -10.54 -29.58 -10.35
CA ARG A 94 -9.15 -29.20 -10.60
C ARG A 94 -9.08 -28.34 -11.84
N LEU A 95 -8.12 -27.43 -11.82
CA LEU A 95 -7.77 -26.58 -12.94
C LEU A 95 -7.23 -27.47 -14.07
N VAL A 96 -7.74 -27.28 -15.28
CA VAL A 96 -7.24 -27.95 -16.49
C VAL A 96 -6.28 -26.99 -17.20
N PRO A 97 -4.94 -27.19 -17.09
CA PRO A 97 -3.99 -26.17 -17.54
C PRO A 97 -4.07 -25.85 -19.04
N SER A 98 -4.38 -26.86 -19.87
CA SER A 98 -4.53 -26.68 -21.32
C SER A 98 -5.75 -25.83 -21.69
N GLU A 99 -6.86 -25.98 -20.97
CA GLU A 99 -8.07 -25.17 -21.20
C GLU A 99 -7.85 -23.73 -20.77
N GLN A 100 -7.20 -23.52 -19.61
CA GLN A 100 -6.78 -22.18 -19.19
C GLN A 100 -5.87 -21.51 -20.23
N GLU A 101 -4.85 -22.21 -20.72
CA GLU A 101 -3.94 -21.67 -21.74
C GLU A 101 -4.68 -21.33 -23.03
N ARG A 102 -5.63 -22.18 -23.46
CA ARG A 102 -6.48 -21.93 -24.64
C ARG A 102 -7.34 -20.68 -24.46
N VAL A 103 -8.06 -20.56 -23.34
CA VAL A 103 -8.94 -19.43 -23.02
C VAL A 103 -8.13 -18.14 -22.90
N GLN A 104 -7.02 -18.17 -22.17
CA GLN A 104 -6.11 -17.04 -22.02
C GLN A 104 -5.58 -16.58 -23.38
N THR A 105 -5.09 -17.50 -24.21
CA THR A 105 -4.55 -17.19 -25.54
C THR A 105 -5.61 -16.57 -26.44
N ALA A 106 -6.82 -17.13 -26.47
CA ALA A 106 -7.93 -16.61 -27.26
C ALA A 106 -8.35 -15.20 -26.80
N PHE A 107 -8.40 -14.95 -25.49
CA PHE A 107 -8.70 -13.62 -24.97
C PHE A 107 -7.59 -12.61 -25.28
N LEU A 108 -6.31 -12.98 -25.08
CA LEU A 108 -5.18 -12.10 -25.38
C LEU A 108 -5.07 -11.78 -26.88
N ALA A 109 -5.51 -12.68 -27.76
CA ALA A 109 -5.63 -12.38 -29.18
C ALA A 109 -6.64 -11.24 -29.43
N ARG A 110 -7.82 -11.29 -28.80
CA ARG A 110 -8.82 -10.20 -28.85
C ARG A 110 -8.31 -8.89 -28.27
N VAL A 111 -7.59 -8.96 -27.16
CA VAL A 111 -6.95 -7.77 -26.54
C VAL A 111 -5.94 -7.14 -27.50
N ARG A 112 -5.06 -7.93 -28.11
CA ARG A 112 -4.05 -7.43 -29.07
C ARG A 112 -4.67 -6.86 -30.33
N GLU A 113 -5.77 -7.44 -30.81
CA GLU A 113 -6.53 -6.92 -31.95
C GLU A 113 -7.20 -5.57 -31.65
N ALA A 114 -7.70 -5.41 -30.42
CA ALA A 114 -8.34 -4.17 -29.97
C ALA A 114 -7.35 -3.06 -29.55
N ALA A 115 -6.11 -3.42 -29.23
CA ALA A 115 -5.10 -2.52 -28.71
C ALA A 115 -4.45 -1.67 -29.81
N ASP A 116 -4.24 -0.38 -29.52
CA ASP A 116 -3.33 0.45 -30.29
C ASP A 116 -1.88 -0.09 -30.13
N PRO A 117 -1.02 -0.05 -31.17
CA PRO A 117 0.39 -0.45 -31.08
C PRO A 117 1.19 0.19 -29.93
N SER A 118 0.74 1.33 -29.41
CA SER A 118 1.32 2.03 -28.27
C SER A 118 0.98 1.41 -26.91
N VAL A 119 -0.05 0.56 -26.83
CA VAL A 119 -0.48 -0.10 -25.59
C VAL A 119 0.51 -1.18 -25.22
N GLU A 120 1.06 -1.07 -24.03
CA GLU A 120 2.00 -2.04 -23.51
C GLU A 120 1.27 -3.22 -22.85
N ILE A 121 1.44 -4.42 -23.40
CA ILE A 121 0.85 -5.66 -22.87
C ILE A 121 1.95 -6.51 -22.25
N ARG A 122 1.92 -6.67 -20.92
CA ARG A 122 2.96 -7.36 -20.15
C ARG A 122 2.41 -8.56 -19.38
N LEU A 123 3.18 -9.65 -19.42
CA LEU A 123 3.01 -10.75 -18.48
C LEU A 123 3.70 -10.38 -17.16
N SER A 124 2.94 -10.27 -16.08
CA SER A 124 3.48 -10.15 -14.74
C SER A 124 4.16 -11.46 -14.36
N ARG A 125 5.47 -11.43 -14.14
CA ARG A 125 6.23 -12.53 -13.52
C ARG A 125 6.29 -12.37 -12.00
N GLY A 126 5.22 -11.84 -11.41
CA GLY A 126 5.18 -11.51 -9.99
C GLY A 126 5.49 -12.73 -9.10
N PRO A 127 6.13 -12.52 -7.94
CA PRO A 127 6.36 -13.60 -6.98
C PRO A 127 5.01 -14.17 -6.55
N GLN A 128 4.91 -15.50 -6.57
CA GLN A 128 3.74 -16.27 -6.13
C GLN A 128 3.09 -15.63 -4.90
N ARG A 129 1.75 -15.52 -4.89
CA ARG A 129 0.90 -15.05 -3.77
C ARG A 129 1.14 -15.75 -2.41
N PHE A 130 2.10 -16.64 -2.30
CA PHE A 130 2.48 -17.38 -1.10
C PHE A 130 3.60 -16.67 -0.33
N GLY A 131 3.22 -15.67 0.48
CA GLY A 131 4.09 -15.04 1.48
C GLY A 131 3.40 -13.85 2.15
N LEU A 132 3.92 -13.35 3.28
CA LEU A 132 3.41 -12.12 3.92
C LEU A 132 3.39 -10.93 2.95
N ALA A 133 4.27 -10.92 1.93
CA ALA A 133 4.26 -9.93 0.85
C ALA A 133 3.06 -10.07 -0.11
N GLY A 134 2.52 -11.28 -0.32
CA GLY A 134 1.37 -11.53 -1.19
C GLY A 134 0.03 -11.02 -0.65
N LEU A 135 -0.05 -10.73 0.66
CA LEU A 135 -1.21 -10.08 1.29
C LEU A 135 -1.20 -8.55 1.10
N PHE A 136 -0.09 -7.96 0.64
CA PHE A 136 0.09 -6.50 0.56
C PHE A 136 0.64 -6.00 -0.79
N MET A 137 0.98 -6.88 -1.74
CA MET A 137 1.37 -6.45 -3.08
C MET A 137 0.10 -6.20 -3.90
N GLY A 138 -0.29 -4.93 -3.93
CA GLY A 138 -1.40 -4.41 -4.73
C GLY A 138 -1.13 -4.49 -6.24
N SER A 139 -2.01 -3.82 -6.99
CA SER A 139 -1.99 -3.73 -8.46
C SER A 139 -0.59 -3.53 -9.06
N PRO A 140 -0.33 -3.87 -10.33
CA PRO A 140 0.96 -3.60 -10.99
C PRO A 140 1.39 -2.12 -10.94
N ALA A 141 0.42 -1.21 -10.79
CA ALA A 141 0.64 0.19 -10.42
C ALA A 141 1.49 0.36 -9.16
N TYR A 142 1.09 -0.37 -8.13
CA TYR A 142 1.76 -0.42 -6.84
C TYR A 142 3.21 -0.82 -7.08
N ALA A 143 3.49 -1.92 -7.77
CA ALA A 143 4.86 -2.34 -8.05
C ALA A 143 5.68 -1.24 -8.76
N ARG A 144 5.13 -0.62 -9.81
CA ARG A 144 5.83 0.43 -10.59
C ARG A 144 6.26 1.64 -9.75
N TRP A 145 5.37 2.13 -8.88
CA TRP A 145 5.64 3.31 -8.05
C TRP A 145 6.31 2.97 -6.73
N TRP A 146 5.94 1.83 -6.14
CA TRP A 146 6.43 1.36 -4.86
C TRP A 146 7.84 0.81 -4.96
N GLU A 147 8.19 -0.02 -5.94
CA GLU A 147 9.53 -0.63 -6.03
C GLU A 147 10.69 0.38 -5.88
N PRO A 148 10.74 1.51 -6.61
CA PRO A 148 11.82 2.49 -6.43
C PRO A 148 11.72 3.25 -5.10
N PHE A 149 10.51 3.41 -4.55
CA PHE A 149 10.25 4.21 -3.37
C PHE A 149 10.32 3.40 -2.06
N ALA A 150 10.12 2.10 -2.13
CA ALA A 150 10.00 1.17 -1.02
C ALA A 150 11.23 1.18 -0.12
N PRO A 151 12.49 1.19 -0.64
CA PRO A 151 13.66 1.26 0.22
C PRO A 151 13.67 2.53 1.08
N VAL A 152 13.24 3.66 0.51
CA VAL A 152 13.20 4.96 1.20
C VAL A 152 12.10 4.99 2.25
N ALA A 153 10.90 4.50 1.90
CA ALA A 153 9.78 4.37 2.82
C ALA A 153 10.11 3.43 3.99
N VAL A 154 10.70 2.26 3.71
CA VAL A 154 11.14 1.30 4.73
C VAL A 154 12.23 1.90 5.61
N ALA A 155 13.21 2.59 5.04
CA ALA A 155 14.24 3.27 5.81
C ALA A 155 13.64 4.36 6.73
N ALA A 156 12.67 5.13 6.23
CA ALA A 156 11.95 6.13 7.01
C ALA A 156 11.18 5.49 8.18
N GLU A 157 10.47 4.40 7.93
CA GLU A 157 9.75 3.64 8.96
C GLU A 157 10.70 3.08 10.03
N LEU A 158 11.83 2.48 9.61
CA LEU A 158 12.84 1.98 10.54
C LEU A 158 13.45 3.10 11.38
N VAL A 159 13.72 4.26 10.78
CA VAL A 159 14.21 5.43 11.51
C VAL A 159 13.16 5.90 12.52
N ALA A 160 11.89 6.03 12.14
CA ALA A 160 10.82 6.42 13.05
C ALA A 160 10.70 5.43 14.23
N TRP A 161 10.73 4.13 13.95
CA TRP A 161 10.70 3.07 14.95
C TRP A 161 11.88 3.13 15.92
N LEU A 162 13.10 3.28 15.41
CA LEU A 162 14.31 3.42 16.25
C LEU A 162 14.23 4.66 17.14
N LEU A 163 13.69 5.78 16.63
CA LEU A 163 13.50 6.99 17.41
C LEU A 163 12.49 6.79 18.55
N MET A 164 11.38 6.09 18.30
CA MET A 164 10.40 5.75 19.33
C MET A 164 11.01 4.92 20.47
N LEU A 165 11.88 3.96 20.13
CA LEU A 165 12.52 3.05 21.10
C LEU A 165 13.65 3.71 21.89
N THR A 166 14.47 4.52 21.23
CA THR A 166 15.70 5.09 21.81
C THR A 166 15.42 6.36 22.62
N ARG A 167 14.39 7.13 22.30
CA ARG A 167 14.05 8.34 23.06
C ARG A 167 13.39 8.02 24.40
N ARG A 168 14.06 8.41 25.49
CA ARG A 168 13.56 8.27 26.86
C ARG A 168 12.46 9.29 27.20
N ASN A 169 12.53 10.50 26.64
CA ASN A 169 11.65 11.63 26.96
C ASN A 169 10.60 11.92 25.88
N ASN A 170 9.83 10.90 25.50
CA ASN A 170 8.63 11.10 24.68
C ASN A 170 7.56 11.86 25.51
N ARG A 171 6.90 12.85 24.93
CA ARG A 171 5.98 13.75 25.63
C ARG A 171 4.56 13.18 25.76
N TYR A 172 4.04 12.58 24.71
CA TYR A 172 2.63 12.19 24.63
C TYR A 172 2.41 10.74 25.06
N ALA A 173 3.38 9.87 24.79
CA ALA A 173 3.28 8.46 25.10
C ALA A 173 4.62 7.89 25.61
N GLY A 174 4.58 6.77 26.32
CA GLY A 174 5.76 5.98 26.65
C GLY A 174 6.33 5.26 25.41
N ARG A 175 7.57 4.76 25.51
CA ARG A 175 8.20 3.95 24.44
C ARG A 175 7.30 2.80 23.97
N TRP A 176 6.75 2.05 24.92
CA TRP A 176 5.90 0.89 24.64
C TRP A 176 4.55 1.28 24.04
N ALA A 177 4.00 2.42 24.42
CA ALA A 177 2.77 2.92 23.83
C ALA A 177 2.97 3.29 22.35
N TRP A 178 4.07 3.97 22.03
CA TRP A 178 4.45 4.25 20.65
C TRP A 178 4.77 2.99 19.84
N THR A 179 5.43 1.99 20.44
CA THR A 179 5.68 0.69 19.80
C THR A 179 4.37 0.02 19.38
N TRP A 180 3.34 0.01 20.24
CA TRP A 180 2.05 -0.57 19.87
C TRP A 180 1.36 0.21 18.76
N MET A 181 1.36 1.55 18.83
CA MET A 181 0.76 2.38 17.78
C MET A 181 1.51 2.26 16.44
N PHE A 182 2.83 2.05 16.46
CA PHE A 182 3.63 1.85 15.24
C PHE A 182 3.11 0.68 14.39
N LEU A 183 2.70 -0.42 15.03
CA LEU A 183 2.17 -1.60 14.34
C LEU A 183 0.90 -1.33 13.52
N VAL A 184 0.22 -0.22 13.81
CA VAL A 184 -1.00 0.22 13.10
C VAL A 184 -0.80 1.55 12.37
N GLY A 185 0.44 1.87 11.97
CA GLY A 185 0.75 3.08 11.20
C GLY A 185 1.03 4.34 12.04
N GLY A 186 1.35 4.19 13.33
CA GLY A 186 1.62 5.29 14.26
C GLY A 186 2.92 6.08 14.01
N SER A 187 3.70 5.72 12.98
CA SER A 187 4.94 6.41 12.57
C SER A 187 4.69 7.87 12.21
N LEU A 188 3.68 8.14 11.39
CA LEU A 188 3.22 9.49 11.04
C LEU A 188 2.88 10.31 12.28
N LEU A 189 2.08 9.72 13.19
CA LEU A 189 1.63 10.40 14.40
C LEU A 189 2.81 10.73 15.33
N TYR A 190 3.79 9.83 15.45
CA TYR A 190 4.99 10.08 16.22
C TYR A 190 5.81 11.23 15.64
N VAL A 191 6.11 11.20 14.34
CA VAL A 191 6.89 12.26 13.70
C VAL A 191 6.20 13.60 13.82
N LEU A 192 4.87 13.61 13.71
CA LEU A 192 4.05 14.79 13.82
C LEU A 192 4.04 15.37 15.24
N LEU A 193 3.96 14.54 16.27
CA LEU A 193 3.76 14.96 17.67
C LEU A 193 5.05 15.07 18.50
N GLU A 194 6.08 14.27 18.24
CA GLU A 194 7.24 14.10 19.13
C GLU A 194 8.52 14.75 18.58
N PRO A 195 9.30 15.50 19.39
CA PRO A 195 9.13 15.72 20.84
C PRO A 195 8.16 16.88 21.18
N TYR A 196 7.81 17.66 20.16
CA TYR A 196 6.80 18.70 20.17
C TYR A 196 6.06 18.66 18.83
N PRO A 197 4.79 19.05 18.77
CA PRO A 197 4.03 19.05 17.54
C PRO A 197 4.70 19.92 16.47
N LEU A 198 4.76 19.46 15.22
CA LEU A 198 5.43 20.21 14.14
C LEU A 198 4.81 21.58 13.85
N TRP A 199 3.53 21.76 14.16
CA TRP A 199 2.81 23.05 14.05
C TRP A 199 3.06 23.99 15.24
N ARG A 200 3.85 23.58 16.24
CA ARG A 200 4.26 24.41 17.36
C ARG A 200 5.77 24.57 17.40
N GLY A 201 6.21 25.75 17.82
CA GLY A 201 7.63 26.05 17.90
C GLY A 201 8.33 25.20 18.98
N PRO A 202 9.62 24.86 18.82
CA PRO A 202 10.40 24.15 19.82
C PRO A 202 10.48 24.86 21.18
N HIS A 203 10.21 26.17 21.20
CA HIS A 203 10.29 27.02 22.39
C HIS A 203 8.92 27.30 23.03
N GLU A 204 7.83 26.78 22.46
CA GLU A 204 6.51 27.04 23.00
C GLU A 204 6.24 26.16 24.23
N ALA A 205 5.85 26.80 25.34
CA ALA A 205 5.50 26.10 26.56
C ALA A 205 4.17 25.35 26.35
N LEU A 206 4.27 24.05 26.15
CA LEU A 206 3.11 23.18 26.03
C LEU A 206 2.65 22.73 27.44
N PRO A 207 1.33 22.60 27.69
CA PRO A 207 0.83 22.13 28.98
C PRO A 207 1.30 20.70 29.27
N ALA A 208 1.55 20.41 30.55
CA ALA A 208 1.81 19.06 31.01
C ALA A 208 0.54 18.21 30.81
N ARG A 209 0.67 17.06 30.13
CA ARG A 209 -0.42 16.09 29.96
C ARG A 209 0.03 14.74 30.52
N PRO A 210 -0.90 13.93 31.06
CA PRO A 210 -0.58 12.56 31.40
C PRO A 210 -0.14 11.81 30.14
N ARG A 211 0.96 11.05 30.27
CA ARG A 211 1.53 10.25 29.18
C ARG A 211 0.75 8.96 29.03
N LEU A 212 0.46 8.55 27.79
CA LEU A 212 -0.07 7.22 27.53
C LEU A 212 0.96 6.16 27.95
N ASN A 213 0.54 5.24 28.82
CA ASN A 213 1.36 4.08 29.20
C ASN A 213 1.24 2.96 28.14
N GLY A 214 2.03 1.89 28.28
CA GLY A 214 2.06 0.79 27.32
C GLY A 214 0.69 0.13 27.11
N THR A 215 -0.07 -0.12 28.18
CA THR A 215 -1.41 -0.73 28.12
C THR A 215 -2.41 0.17 27.39
N GLN A 216 -2.38 1.48 27.65
CA GLN A 216 -3.22 2.45 26.96
C GLN A 216 -2.88 2.55 25.47
N GLY A 217 -1.58 2.55 25.13
CA GLY A 217 -1.15 2.54 23.73
C GLY A 217 -1.55 1.26 23.00
N PHE A 218 -1.48 0.11 23.66
CA PHE A 218 -1.97 -1.17 23.12
C PHE A 218 -3.48 -1.13 22.84
N ALA A 219 -4.28 -0.72 23.84
CA ALA A 219 -5.72 -0.62 23.67
C ALA A 219 -6.10 0.33 22.52
N LEU A 220 -5.41 1.48 22.41
CA LEU A 220 -5.63 2.42 21.32
C LEU A 220 -5.26 1.82 19.95
N ALA A 221 -4.14 1.10 19.85
CA ALA A 221 -3.75 0.45 18.61
C ALA A 221 -4.79 -0.58 18.15
N VAL A 222 -5.30 -1.39 19.07
CA VAL A 222 -6.38 -2.35 18.81
C VAL A 222 -7.65 -1.63 18.33
N MET A 223 -8.07 -0.55 19.01
CA MET A 223 -9.24 0.22 18.58
C MET A 223 -9.10 0.82 17.18
N ILE A 224 -7.93 1.37 16.85
CA ILE A 224 -7.64 1.93 15.52
C ILE A 224 -7.70 0.81 14.48
N PHE A 225 -7.05 -0.33 14.74
CA PHE A 225 -7.03 -1.46 13.82
C PHE A 225 -8.44 -1.95 13.49
N PHE A 226 -9.28 -2.20 14.51
CA PHE A 226 -10.67 -2.61 14.29
C PHE A 226 -11.52 -1.51 13.64
N GLY A 227 -11.33 -0.25 14.03
CA GLY A 227 -12.04 0.88 13.44
C GLY A 227 -11.78 1.00 11.93
N LEU A 228 -10.51 0.89 11.51
CA LEU A 228 -10.14 0.89 10.10
C LEU A 228 -10.71 -0.32 9.36
N GLY A 229 -10.67 -1.52 9.96
CA GLY A 229 -11.26 -2.72 9.38
C GLY A 229 -12.77 -2.60 9.14
N MET A 230 -13.51 -1.99 10.08
CA MET A 230 -14.94 -1.74 9.89
C MET A 230 -15.22 -0.75 8.77
N ILE A 231 -14.44 0.33 8.65
CA ILE A 231 -14.63 1.31 7.56
C ILE A 231 -14.42 0.64 6.20
N SER A 232 -13.36 -0.16 6.07
CA SER A 232 -13.06 -0.90 4.84
C SER A 232 -14.19 -1.86 4.46
N ALA A 233 -14.74 -2.61 5.41
CA ALA A 233 -15.85 -3.54 5.15
C ALA A 233 -17.17 -2.85 4.75
N TRP A 234 -17.34 -1.57 5.05
CA TRP A 234 -18.51 -0.79 4.63
C TRP A 234 -18.38 -0.19 3.24
N THR A 235 -17.15 -0.03 2.73
CA THR A 235 -16.88 0.56 1.41
C THR A 235 -16.82 -0.47 0.28
N THR A 236 -16.73 -1.75 0.62
CA THR A 236 -16.78 -2.89 -0.31
C THR A 236 -18.21 -3.42 -0.43
#